data_AF-A0AAX2UI29-F1
#
_entry.id   AF-A0AAX2UI29-F1
#
_cell.length_a   1.000
_cell.length_b   1.000
_cell.length_c   1.000
_cell.angle_alpha   90.00
_cell.angle_beta   90.00
_cell.angle_gamma   90.00
#
_symmetry.space_group_name_H-M   'P 1'
#
loop_
_entity.id
_entity.type
_entity.pdbx_description
1 polymer ?
#
loop_
_entity_poly.entity_id
_entity_poly.type
_entity_poly.pdbx_seq_one_letter_code
_entity_poly.pdbx_strand_id
1 'polypeptide(L)'
;MCLIIWGGVIRLKDDLNAILNAILYGDTAKLTKASQLSYVEDLLSKGSFKFKTDLAPFLAKDGKSRQVIYIDMQELMPDKAFKTMQKLSSILNFNPPKEEDREKIERKVANDYFFLPRFTFFIDDKDFSWLKEEIKIIISKVILPNHKESKSLFLDENDLCYKELSINLEEKHYELIKEDKEIKERLKSYFKEFVKVLDEKVRFRKDNALNENDMLEFFKNNANLALQFKALLDSELTHIKQTRPDIIASWKYYQEFEKICEGLKN
;
A
#
# COMPACT_ATOMS: atom_id res chain seq x y z
N MET A 1 -6.06 -0.09 13.94
CA MET A 1 -5.96 1.37 13.77
C MET A 1 -6.75 1.73 12.52
N CYS A 2 -7.98 2.24 12.66
CA CYS A 2 -8.73 2.79 11.53
C CYS A 2 -7.99 4.02 11.04
N LEU A 3 -7.30 3.91 9.90
CA LEU A 3 -6.73 5.06 9.22
C LEU A 3 -7.89 5.86 8.63
N ILE A 4 -8.39 6.82 9.40
CA ILE A 4 -9.06 8.00 8.83
C ILE A 4 -7.94 8.73 8.10
N ILE A 5 -7.80 8.45 6.81
CA ILE A 5 -6.89 9.18 5.94
C ILE A 5 -7.52 10.56 5.79
N TRP A 6 -7.10 11.52 6.61
CA TRP A 6 -7.43 12.94 6.41
C TRP A 6 -6.96 13.31 5.01
N GLY A 7 -7.89 13.68 4.13
CA GLY A 7 -7.52 14.11 2.79
C GLY A 7 -6.70 15.41 2.87
N GLY A 8 -5.67 15.53 2.04
CA GLY A 8 -4.87 16.74 1.96
C GLY A 8 -5.59 17.82 1.15
N VAL A 9 -5.54 19.07 1.60
CA VAL A 9 -6.02 20.22 0.82
C VAL A 9 -4.83 20.90 0.14
N ILE A 10 -4.94 21.21 -1.14
CA ILE A 10 -3.90 21.87 -1.94
C ILE A 10 -4.53 23.00 -2.76
N ARG A 11 -3.80 24.10 -2.95
CA ARG A 11 -4.17 25.25 -3.79
C ARG A 11 -3.11 25.51 -4.86
N LEU A 12 -3.48 26.23 -5.91
CA LEU A 12 -2.64 26.45 -7.09
C LEU A 12 -1.28 27.09 -6.80
N LYS A 13 -1.20 27.92 -5.74
CA LYS A 13 0.00 28.67 -5.35
C LYS A 13 0.80 28.00 -4.22
N ASP A 14 0.37 26.83 -3.73
CA ASP A 14 1.09 26.12 -2.68
C ASP A 14 2.45 25.62 -3.19
N ASP A 15 3.45 25.61 -2.31
CA ASP A 15 4.69 24.89 -2.56
C ASP A 15 4.40 23.39 -2.50
N LEU A 16 4.38 22.75 -3.68
CA LEU A 16 4.11 21.32 -3.85
C LEU A 16 5.05 20.45 -3.00
N ASN A 17 6.31 20.81 -2.88
CA ASN A 17 7.27 20.06 -2.08
C ASN A 17 6.92 20.14 -0.59
N ALA A 18 6.66 21.35 -0.10
CA ALA A 18 6.32 21.56 1.31
C ALA A 18 4.99 20.88 1.67
N ILE A 19 3.94 21.08 0.87
CA ILE A 19 2.59 20.57 1.16
C ILE A 19 2.52 19.04 1.05
N LEU A 20 3.14 18.45 0.02
CA LEU A 20 3.16 16.99 -0.14
C LEU A 20 4.02 16.32 0.94
N ASN A 21 5.13 16.94 1.36
CA ASN A 21 5.89 16.44 2.52
C ASN A 21 5.00 16.42 3.78
N ALA A 22 4.30 17.52 4.06
CA ALA A 22 3.42 17.61 5.23
C ALA A 22 2.29 16.58 5.20
N ILE A 23 1.64 16.39 4.05
CA ILE A 23 0.52 15.46 3.89
C ILE A 23 0.97 13.99 3.95
N LEU A 24 2.03 13.64 3.21
CA LEU A 24 2.43 12.24 3.04
C LEU A 24 3.25 11.70 4.21
N TYR A 25 4.04 12.55 4.84
CA TYR A 25 5.03 12.14 5.83
C TYR A 25 4.77 12.73 7.20
N GLY A 26 4.13 13.90 7.28
CA GLY A 26 4.14 14.70 8.48
C GLY A 26 5.57 15.07 8.84
N ASP A 27 6.17 14.30 9.76
CA ASP A 27 7.56 14.45 10.20
C ASP A 27 8.48 13.46 9.46
N THR A 28 9.29 13.98 8.53
CA THR A 28 10.22 13.19 7.73
C THR A 28 11.32 12.52 8.54
N ALA A 29 11.62 12.98 9.77
CA ALA A 29 12.58 12.33 10.66
C ALA A 29 12.15 10.89 11.01
N LYS A 30 10.85 10.59 10.95
CA LYS A 30 10.26 9.26 11.18
C LYS A 30 10.42 8.29 10.02
N LEU A 31 10.99 8.73 8.89
CA LEU A 31 11.24 7.89 7.72
C LEU A 31 12.67 7.37 7.68
N THR A 32 13.52 7.73 8.62
CA THR A 32 14.87 7.16 8.71
C THR A 32 14.81 5.69 9.11
N LYS A 33 15.72 4.86 8.60
CA LYS A 33 15.81 3.46 9.02
C LYS A 33 15.95 3.30 10.53
N ALA A 34 16.73 4.17 11.19
CA ALA A 34 16.90 4.17 12.64
C ALA A 34 15.56 4.36 13.39
N SER A 35 14.75 5.33 12.97
CA SER A 35 13.42 5.54 13.58
C SER A 35 12.46 4.37 13.34
N GLN A 36 12.51 3.75 12.16
CA GLN A 36 11.71 2.57 11.84
C GLN A 36 12.15 1.36 12.68
N LEU A 37 13.45 1.15 12.86
CA LEU A 37 13.98 0.08 13.72
C LEU A 37 13.62 0.30 15.20
N SER A 38 13.67 1.53 15.69
CA SER A 38 13.20 1.86 17.05
C SER A 38 11.72 1.52 17.23
N TYR A 39 10.88 1.76 16.21
CA TYR A 39 9.48 1.35 16.24
C TYR A 39 9.32 -0.19 16.25
N VAL A 40 10.14 -0.91 15.48
CA VAL A 40 10.16 -2.38 15.49
C VAL A 40 10.57 -2.93 16.87
N GLU A 41 11.59 -2.36 17.49
CA GLU A 41 12.04 -2.68 18.84
C GLU A 41 10.91 -2.47 19.86
N ASP A 42 10.20 -1.35 19.79
CA ASP A 42 9.06 -1.05 20.65
C ASP A 42 7.92 -2.08 20.48
N LEU A 43 7.61 -2.45 19.22
CA LEU A 43 6.58 -3.45 18.91
C LEU A 43 6.91 -4.84 19.48
N LEU A 44 8.17 -5.26 19.33
CA LEU A 44 8.65 -6.56 19.79
C LEU A 44 8.75 -6.62 21.32
N SER A 45 9.32 -5.58 21.94
CA SER A 45 9.51 -5.51 23.40
C SER A 45 8.21 -5.47 24.19
N LYS A 46 7.16 -4.84 23.64
CA LYS A 46 5.84 -4.77 24.28
C LYS A 46 4.99 -6.03 24.12
N GLY A 47 5.50 -7.08 23.48
CA GLY A 47 4.79 -8.35 23.29
C GLY A 47 3.45 -8.20 22.56
N SER A 48 3.32 -7.15 21.74
CA SER A 48 2.04 -6.75 21.14
C SER A 48 1.56 -7.68 20.01
N PHE A 49 2.39 -8.65 19.62
CA PHE A 49 2.06 -9.66 18.63
C PHE A 49 1.20 -10.77 19.23
N LYS A 50 -0.05 -10.43 19.60
CA LYS A 50 -1.11 -11.43 19.80
C LYS A 50 -1.63 -11.91 18.45
N PHE A 51 -0.74 -12.42 17.60
CA PHE A 51 -1.20 -13.21 16.46
C PHE A 51 -1.84 -14.46 17.05
N LYS A 52 -3.12 -14.66 16.77
CA LYS A 52 -3.85 -15.88 17.14
C LYS A 52 -3.85 -16.82 15.94
N THR A 53 -2.69 -17.03 15.31
CA THR A 53 -2.61 -17.86 14.12
C THR A 53 -2.16 -19.28 14.43
N ASP A 54 -1.80 -19.60 15.68
CA ASP A 54 -1.86 -21.00 16.12
C ASP A 54 -3.27 -21.56 15.85
N LEU A 55 -3.33 -22.44 14.85
CA LEU A 55 -4.55 -23.07 14.40
C LEU A 55 -4.96 -24.22 15.32
N ALA A 56 -4.09 -24.73 16.19
CA ALA A 56 -4.35 -25.91 17.01
C ALA A 56 -5.66 -25.81 17.81
N PRO A 57 -5.99 -24.68 18.48
CA PRO A 57 -7.26 -24.51 19.18
C PRO A 57 -8.47 -24.49 18.24
N PHE A 58 -8.29 -24.12 16.98
CA PHE A 58 -9.34 -24.05 15.97
C PHE A 58 -9.53 -25.37 15.21
N LEU A 59 -8.55 -26.27 15.20
CA LEU A 59 -8.69 -27.56 14.51
C LEU A 59 -9.42 -28.61 15.35
N ALA A 60 -9.32 -28.52 16.68
CA ALA A 60 -9.90 -29.49 17.61
C ALA A 60 -11.29 -29.10 18.16
N LYS A 61 -11.75 -27.86 17.93
CA LYS A 61 -12.99 -27.36 18.54
C LYS A 61 -14.22 -27.96 17.88
N ASP A 62 -15.10 -28.56 18.69
CA ASP A 62 -16.44 -29.06 18.33
C ASP A 62 -16.52 -30.40 17.56
N GLY A 63 -15.44 -31.19 17.52
CA GLY A 63 -15.44 -32.53 16.89
C GLY A 63 -15.65 -32.52 15.36
N LYS A 64 -15.64 -31.34 14.74
CA LYS A 64 -15.72 -31.16 13.28
C LYS A 64 -14.33 -31.00 12.70
N SER A 65 -13.95 -31.88 11.78
CA SER A 65 -12.73 -31.71 10.98
C SER A 65 -12.85 -30.42 10.16
N ARG A 66 -11.87 -29.52 10.32
CA ARG A 66 -11.75 -28.31 9.50
C ARG A 66 -10.60 -28.51 8.52
N GLN A 67 -10.85 -28.26 7.24
CA GLN A 67 -9.80 -28.24 6.23
C GLN A 67 -9.05 -26.91 6.30
N VAL A 68 -7.72 -26.96 6.34
CA VAL A 68 -6.86 -25.79 6.21
C VAL A 68 -6.26 -25.77 4.82
N ILE A 69 -6.43 -24.65 4.11
CA ILE A 69 -5.84 -24.43 2.80
C ILE A 69 -4.76 -23.37 2.94
N TYR A 70 -3.52 -23.77 2.71
CA TYR A 70 -2.39 -22.86 2.62
C TYR A 70 -2.17 -22.42 1.18
N ILE A 71 -2.04 -21.12 1.00
CA ILE A 71 -1.75 -20.49 -0.28
C ILE A 71 -0.40 -19.80 -0.12
N ASP A 72 0.58 -20.17 -0.95
CA ASP A 72 1.84 -19.44 -0.99
C ASP A 72 1.59 -18.04 -1.57
N MET A 73 2.22 -17.00 -1.03
CA MET A 73 2.16 -15.64 -1.59
C MET A 73 2.59 -15.60 -3.06
N GLN A 74 3.46 -16.52 -3.49
CA GLN A 74 3.85 -16.68 -4.89
C GLN A 74 2.67 -17.11 -5.80
N GLU A 75 1.63 -17.77 -5.27
CA GLU A 75 0.41 -18.11 -6.02
C GLU A 75 -0.53 -16.89 -6.15
N LEU A 76 -0.31 -15.82 -5.39
CA LEU A 76 -1.11 -14.59 -5.40
C LEU A 76 -0.47 -13.44 -6.20
N MET A 77 0.64 -13.71 -6.89
CA MET A 77 1.27 -12.73 -7.78
C MET A 77 0.32 -12.38 -8.93
N PRO A 78 0.39 -11.15 -9.50
CA PRO A 78 -0.53 -10.68 -10.53
C PRO A 78 -0.75 -11.66 -11.69
N ASP A 79 0.31 -12.28 -12.19
CA ASP A 79 0.28 -13.24 -13.30
C ASP A 79 -0.34 -14.61 -12.95
N LYS A 80 -0.58 -14.88 -11.66
CA LYS A 80 -1.07 -16.17 -11.15
C LYS A 80 -2.40 -16.05 -10.40
N ALA A 81 -2.71 -14.89 -9.84
CA ALA A 81 -3.83 -14.68 -8.93
C ALA A 81 -5.18 -15.16 -9.50
N PHE A 82 -5.45 -14.88 -10.78
CA PHE A 82 -6.69 -15.32 -11.44
C PHE A 82 -6.81 -16.85 -11.51
N LYS A 83 -5.74 -17.52 -11.95
CA LYS A 83 -5.68 -18.99 -12.02
C LYS A 83 -5.79 -19.63 -10.63
N THR A 84 -5.15 -19.02 -9.63
CA THR A 84 -5.26 -19.43 -8.23
C THR A 84 -6.71 -19.33 -7.74
N MET A 85 -7.43 -18.26 -8.09
CA MET A 85 -8.84 -18.10 -7.73
C MET A 85 -9.74 -19.15 -8.40
N GLN A 86 -9.47 -19.54 -9.66
CA GLN A 86 -10.16 -20.65 -10.33
C GLN A 86 -9.89 -22.01 -9.66
N LYS A 87 -8.65 -22.25 -9.23
CA LYS A 87 -8.29 -23.45 -8.45
C LYS A 87 -9.04 -23.47 -7.12
N LEU A 88 -9.08 -22.34 -6.42
CA LEU A 88 -9.80 -22.21 -5.15
C LEU A 88 -11.31 -22.39 -5.31
N SER A 89 -11.91 -21.91 -6.41
CA SER A 89 -13.35 -22.08 -6.66
C SER A 89 -13.74 -23.55 -6.77
N SER A 90 -12.85 -24.36 -7.33
CA SER A 90 -13.02 -25.82 -7.43
C SER A 90 -12.86 -26.53 -6.09
N ILE A 91 -11.94 -26.05 -5.23
CA ILE A 91 -11.70 -26.64 -3.90
C ILE A 91 -12.81 -26.27 -2.91
N LEU A 92 -13.26 -25.01 -2.95
CA LEU A 92 -14.20 -24.42 -1.99
C LEU A 92 -15.64 -24.37 -2.49
N ASN A 93 -15.91 -24.86 -3.71
CA ASN A 93 -17.23 -24.91 -4.34
C ASN A 93 -17.96 -23.56 -4.40
N PHE A 94 -17.24 -22.48 -4.71
CA PHE A 94 -17.84 -21.17 -5.04
C PHE A 94 -17.81 -20.91 -6.55
N ASN A 95 -18.57 -19.91 -7.01
CA ASN A 95 -18.63 -19.58 -8.43
C ASN A 95 -17.23 -19.18 -8.96
N PRO A 96 -16.74 -19.79 -10.05
CA PRO A 96 -15.44 -19.43 -10.60
C PRO A 96 -15.39 -17.95 -11.00
N PRO A 97 -14.22 -17.29 -10.87
CA PRO A 97 -14.07 -15.91 -11.32
C PRO A 97 -14.29 -15.84 -12.83
N LYS A 98 -14.96 -14.78 -13.28
CA LYS A 98 -15.22 -14.54 -14.70
C LYS A 98 -14.08 -13.75 -15.32
N GLU A 99 -13.94 -13.86 -16.64
CA GLU A 99 -12.89 -13.14 -17.39
C GLU A 99 -13.00 -11.61 -17.23
N GLU A 100 -14.22 -11.09 -17.10
CA GLU A 100 -14.49 -9.66 -16.83
C GLU A 100 -13.88 -9.17 -15.50
N ASP A 101 -13.62 -10.07 -14.54
CA ASP A 101 -13.01 -9.74 -13.25
C ASP A 101 -11.49 -9.90 -13.25
N ARG A 102 -10.86 -10.34 -14.35
CA ARG A 102 -9.43 -10.66 -14.39
C ARG A 102 -8.56 -9.50 -13.92
N GLU A 103 -8.74 -8.34 -14.54
CA GLU A 103 -7.93 -7.15 -14.21
C GLU A 103 -8.02 -6.80 -12.72
N LYS A 104 -9.23 -6.91 -12.15
CA LYS A 104 -9.47 -6.64 -10.72
C LYS A 104 -8.75 -7.65 -9.81
N ILE A 105 -8.73 -8.93 -10.20
CA ILE A 105 -8.09 -10.01 -9.42
C ILE A 105 -6.56 -9.94 -9.53
N GLU A 106 -6.04 -9.64 -10.70
CA GLU A 106 -4.59 -9.56 -10.96
C GLU A 106 -3.98 -8.22 -10.47
N ARG A 107 -4.82 -7.24 -10.10
CA ARG A 107 -4.37 -5.93 -9.62
C ARG A 107 -3.64 -6.02 -8.27
N LYS A 108 -2.39 -5.54 -8.25
CA LYS A 108 -1.65 -5.26 -7.01
C LYS A 108 -2.18 -4.00 -6.33
N VAL A 109 -3.11 -4.16 -5.39
CA VAL A 109 -3.68 -3.03 -4.63
C VAL A 109 -2.62 -2.31 -3.79
N ALA A 110 -1.79 -3.08 -3.08
CA ALA A 110 -0.70 -2.58 -2.22
C ALA A 110 0.59 -2.29 -3.01
N ASN A 111 0.50 -1.40 -4.00
CA ASN A 111 1.66 -0.92 -4.76
C ASN A 111 2.38 0.25 -4.06
N ASP A 112 3.42 0.79 -4.68
CA ASP A 112 4.21 1.90 -4.12
C ASP A 112 3.35 3.16 -3.86
N TYR A 113 2.19 3.26 -4.50
CA TYR A 113 1.21 4.32 -4.32
C TYR A 113 0.07 3.95 -3.35
N PHE A 114 0.15 2.83 -2.62
CA PHE A 114 -0.92 2.33 -1.75
C PHE A 114 -1.39 3.36 -0.72
N PHE A 115 -0.45 4.01 -0.06
CA PHE A 115 -0.72 5.01 0.97
C PHE A 115 -0.97 6.41 0.42
N LEU A 116 -1.26 6.57 -0.87
CA LEU A 116 -1.69 7.86 -1.40
C LEU A 116 -3.03 8.26 -0.76
N PRO A 117 -3.09 9.39 -0.06
CA PRO A 117 -4.35 9.91 0.43
C PRO A 117 -5.17 10.49 -0.72
N ARG A 118 -6.45 10.75 -0.45
CA ARG A 118 -7.23 11.62 -1.32
C ARG A 118 -6.73 13.06 -1.17
N PHE A 119 -6.50 13.75 -2.27
CA PHE A 119 -6.23 15.19 -2.25
C PHE A 119 -7.45 15.95 -2.76
N THR A 120 -7.73 17.09 -2.14
CA THR A 120 -8.71 18.05 -2.62
C THR A 120 -7.96 19.30 -3.07
N PHE A 121 -7.98 19.54 -4.36
CA PHE A 121 -7.35 20.70 -4.98
C PHE A 121 -8.40 21.75 -5.31
N PHE A 122 -8.18 22.99 -4.90
CA PHE A 122 -9.11 24.09 -5.14
C PHE A 122 -8.49 25.17 -6.02
N ILE A 123 -9.31 25.72 -6.92
CA ILE A 123 -9.06 26.99 -7.62
C ILE A 123 -10.28 27.89 -7.42
N ASP A 124 -10.03 29.20 -7.28
CA ASP A 124 -11.07 30.20 -7.02
C ASP A 124 -10.82 31.50 -7.79
N ASP A 125 -11.59 32.54 -7.45
CA ASP A 125 -11.53 33.87 -8.07
C ASP A 125 -10.19 34.59 -7.85
N LYS A 126 -9.38 34.17 -6.88
CA LYS A 126 -8.02 34.71 -6.66
C LYS A 126 -6.99 34.08 -7.59
N ASP A 127 -7.31 32.93 -8.17
CA ASP A 127 -6.50 32.29 -9.20
C ASP A 127 -6.97 32.73 -10.59
N PHE A 128 -8.29 32.84 -10.81
CA PHE A 128 -8.90 33.29 -12.06
C PHE A 128 -10.10 34.20 -11.80
N SER A 129 -9.96 35.50 -12.03
CA SER A 129 -10.92 36.53 -11.59
C SER A 129 -12.34 36.43 -12.15
N TRP A 130 -12.54 35.67 -13.23
CA TRP A 130 -13.86 35.44 -13.84
C TRP A 130 -14.58 34.20 -13.30
N LEU A 131 -13.96 33.42 -12.42
CA LEU A 131 -14.63 32.31 -11.76
C LEU A 131 -15.72 32.83 -10.81
N LYS A 132 -16.92 32.25 -10.92
CA LYS A 132 -18.09 32.63 -10.13
C LYS A 132 -18.26 31.80 -8.86
N GLU A 133 -17.57 30.67 -8.78
CA GLU A 133 -17.56 29.75 -7.64
C GLU A 133 -16.19 29.06 -7.55
N GLU A 134 -15.85 28.59 -6.35
CA GLU A 134 -14.67 27.75 -6.13
C GLU A 134 -14.87 26.40 -6.84
N ILE A 135 -13.87 25.99 -7.61
CA ILE A 135 -13.85 24.69 -8.28
C ILE A 135 -13.04 23.71 -7.44
N LYS A 136 -13.65 22.55 -7.18
CA LYS A 136 -13.04 21.45 -6.43
C LYS A 136 -12.63 20.31 -7.36
N ILE A 137 -11.36 19.97 -7.35
CA ILE A 137 -10.78 18.84 -8.09
C ILE A 137 -10.32 17.79 -7.08
N ILE A 138 -10.77 16.55 -7.22
CA ILE A 138 -10.42 15.47 -6.28
C ILE A 138 -9.44 14.49 -6.92
N ILE A 139 -8.23 14.41 -6.36
CA ILE A 139 -7.21 13.45 -6.78
C ILE A 139 -7.33 12.22 -5.88
N SER A 140 -7.46 11.04 -6.46
CA SER A 140 -7.58 9.79 -5.71
C SER A 140 -7.05 8.59 -6.49
N LYS A 141 -7.08 7.38 -5.92
CA LYS A 141 -6.66 6.14 -6.62
C LYS A 141 -7.73 5.55 -7.54
N VAL A 142 -8.95 6.07 -7.49
CA VAL A 142 -10.12 5.54 -8.19
C VAL A 142 -10.97 6.67 -8.77
N ILE A 143 -11.78 6.34 -9.76
CA ILE A 143 -12.85 7.19 -10.25
C ILE A 143 -13.91 7.29 -9.15
N LEU A 144 -14.29 8.51 -8.78
CA LEU A 144 -15.32 8.74 -7.77
C LEU A 144 -16.72 8.62 -8.36
N PRO A 145 -17.69 8.07 -7.61
CA PRO A 145 -19.09 8.10 -8.04
C PRO A 145 -19.55 9.53 -8.34
N ASN A 146 -20.34 9.71 -9.39
CA ASN A 146 -20.89 11.00 -9.83
C ASN A 146 -19.83 12.05 -10.22
N HIS A 147 -18.59 11.63 -10.50
CA HIS A 147 -17.54 12.51 -11.03
C HIS A 147 -17.09 12.02 -12.40
N LYS A 148 -16.58 12.95 -13.20
CA LYS A 148 -15.92 12.69 -14.48
C LYS A 148 -14.43 12.51 -14.26
N GLU A 149 -13.89 11.41 -14.76
CA GLU A 149 -12.44 11.21 -14.83
C GLU A 149 -11.86 12.21 -15.86
N SER A 150 -10.92 13.02 -15.39
CA SER A 150 -10.51 14.24 -16.05
C SER A 150 -9.00 14.34 -16.24
N LYS A 151 -8.22 13.32 -15.83
CA LYS A 151 -6.76 13.39 -15.90
C LYS A 151 -6.22 13.64 -17.30
N SER A 152 -6.92 13.17 -18.34
CA SER A 152 -6.55 13.41 -19.75
C SER A 152 -6.67 14.87 -20.19
N LEU A 153 -7.33 15.74 -19.42
CA LEU A 153 -7.27 17.19 -19.66
C LEU A 153 -5.90 17.78 -19.29
N PHE A 154 -5.15 17.14 -18.39
CA PHE A 154 -3.98 17.72 -17.74
C PHE A 154 -2.70 16.89 -17.89
N LEU A 155 -2.83 15.59 -18.15
CA LEU A 155 -1.74 14.61 -18.20
C LEU A 155 -1.85 13.74 -19.45
N ASP A 156 -0.69 13.35 -19.98
CA ASP A 156 -0.54 12.39 -21.07
C ASP A 156 -0.39 10.96 -20.49
N GLU A 157 -0.75 9.91 -21.24
CA GLU A 157 -0.70 8.51 -20.73
C GLU A 157 0.69 8.05 -20.28
N ASN A 158 1.74 8.69 -20.81
CA ASN A 158 3.14 8.42 -20.48
C ASN A 158 3.65 9.22 -19.28
N ASP A 159 2.85 10.13 -18.73
CA ASP A 159 3.23 10.89 -17.54
C ASP A 159 3.31 9.98 -16.30
N LEU A 160 4.15 10.39 -15.34
CA LEU A 160 4.35 9.65 -14.09
C LEU A 160 3.03 9.47 -13.35
N CYS A 161 2.90 8.32 -12.67
CA CYS A 161 1.72 7.97 -11.86
C CYS A 161 0.38 7.92 -12.63
N TYR A 162 0.35 8.06 -13.97
CA TYR A 162 -0.91 8.19 -14.72
C TYR A 162 -1.89 7.05 -14.45
N LYS A 163 -1.39 5.81 -14.36
CA LYS A 163 -2.19 4.60 -14.07
C LYS A 163 -2.59 4.45 -12.60
N GLU A 164 -1.96 5.21 -11.72
CA GLU A 164 -2.06 5.07 -10.26
C GLU A 164 -3.00 6.07 -9.60
N LEU A 165 -3.42 7.08 -10.36
CA LEU A 165 -4.33 8.12 -9.91
C LEU A 165 -5.46 8.40 -10.90
N SER A 166 -6.45 9.08 -10.35
CA SER A 166 -7.66 9.59 -10.96
C SER A 166 -7.80 11.06 -10.58
N ILE A 167 -8.17 11.91 -11.53
CA ILE A 167 -8.47 13.32 -11.31
C ILE A 167 -9.97 13.49 -11.57
N ASN A 168 -10.73 13.77 -10.51
CA ASN A 168 -12.18 13.70 -10.51
C ASN A 168 -12.77 15.12 -10.41
N LEU A 169 -13.66 15.45 -11.35
CA LEU A 169 -14.40 16.71 -11.39
C LEU A 169 -15.90 16.45 -11.40
N GLU A 170 -16.70 17.39 -10.87
CA GLU A 170 -18.12 17.44 -11.20
C GLU A 170 -18.30 17.78 -12.68
N GLU A 171 -19.36 17.27 -13.31
CA GLU A 171 -19.62 17.45 -14.76
C GLU A 171 -19.58 18.93 -15.17
N LYS A 172 -20.23 19.80 -14.38
CA LYS A 172 -20.27 21.25 -14.65
C LYS A 172 -18.87 21.90 -14.69
N HIS A 173 -17.95 21.44 -13.83
CA HIS A 173 -16.60 22.00 -13.75
C HIS A 173 -15.69 21.41 -14.83
N TYR A 174 -15.89 20.15 -15.19
CA TYR A 174 -15.21 19.54 -16.33
C TYR A 174 -15.49 20.31 -17.63
N GLU A 175 -16.76 20.57 -17.95
CA GLU A 175 -17.10 21.26 -19.21
C GLU A 175 -16.60 22.72 -19.20
N LEU A 176 -16.63 23.40 -18.05
CA LEU A 176 -16.02 24.73 -17.91
C LEU A 176 -14.52 24.72 -18.20
N ILE A 177 -13.76 23.84 -17.53
CA ILE A 177 -12.29 23.77 -17.67
C ILE A 177 -11.89 23.33 -19.08
N LYS A 178 -12.66 22.43 -19.70
CA LYS A 178 -12.38 21.96 -21.06
C LYS A 178 -12.39 23.09 -22.09
N GLU A 179 -13.36 24.01 -21.97
CA GLU A 179 -13.52 25.16 -22.87
C GLU A 179 -12.58 26.33 -22.52
N ASP A 180 -12.30 26.55 -21.23
CA ASP A 180 -11.41 27.62 -20.78
C ASP A 180 -9.92 27.28 -21.01
N LYS A 181 -9.34 27.85 -22.07
CA LYS A 181 -7.95 27.60 -22.46
C LYS A 181 -6.94 28.02 -21.39
N GLU A 182 -7.20 29.12 -20.67
CA GLU A 182 -6.24 29.63 -19.70
C GLU A 182 -6.20 28.75 -18.45
N ILE A 183 -7.37 28.40 -17.92
CA ILE A 183 -7.47 27.46 -16.78
C ILE A 183 -6.85 26.13 -17.16
N LYS A 184 -7.18 25.59 -18.34
CA LYS A 184 -6.67 24.29 -18.79
C LYS A 184 -5.15 24.26 -18.89
N GLU A 185 -4.52 25.24 -19.55
CA GLU A 185 -3.06 25.27 -19.69
C GLU A 185 -2.37 25.47 -18.34
N ARG A 186 -2.95 26.31 -17.45
CA ARG A 186 -2.41 26.51 -16.11
C ARG A 186 -2.48 25.23 -15.26
N LEU A 187 -3.61 24.52 -15.30
CA LEU A 187 -3.78 23.24 -14.61
C LEU A 187 -2.92 22.14 -15.21
N LYS A 188 -2.76 22.09 -16.54
CA LYS A 188 -1.85 21.15 -17.21
C LYS A 188 -0.42 21.30 -16.70
N SER A 189 0.10 22.53 -16.67
CA SER A 189 1.44 22.79 -16.12
C SER A 189 1.54 22.39 -14.64
N TYR A 190 0.52 22.71 -13.84
CA TYR A 190 0.48 22.36 -12.43
C TYR A 190 0.49 20.85 -12.21
N PHE A 191 -0.39 20.11 -12.88
CA PHE A 191 -0.51 18.66 -12.69
C PHE A 191 0.73 17.91 -13.17
N LYS A 192 1.42 18.39 -14.21
CA LYS A 192 2.72 17.82 -14.63
C LYS A 192 3.78 17.94 -13.54
N GLU A 193 3.87 19.08 -12.86
CA GLU A 193 4.80 19.23 -11.73
C GLU A 193 4.31 18.43 -10.51
N PHE A 194 3.01 18.42 -10.22
CA PHE A 194 2.41 17.65 -9.13
C PHE A 194 2.78 16.16 -9.22
N VAL A 195 2.59 15.52 -10.38
CA VAL A 195 2.89 14.07 -10.51
C VAL A 195 4.37 13.76 -10.40
N LYS A 196 5.24 14.69 -10.83
CA LYS A 196 6.69 14.57 -10.67
C LYS A 196 7.09 14.64 -9.20
N VAL A 197 6.64 15.66 -8.47
CA VAL A 197 6.93 15.80 -7.03
C VAL A 197 6.35 14.61 -6.26
N LEU A 198 5.13 14.16 -6.61
CA LEU A 198 4.50 13.00 -5.99
C LEU A 198 5.33 11.72 -6.17
N ASP A 199 5.78 11.44 -7.39
CA ASP A 199 6.62 10.29 -7.71
C ASP A 199 7.97 10.36 -6.96
N GLU A 200 8.60 11.54 -6.88
CA GLU A 200 9.82 11.74 -6.08
C GLU A 200 9.61 11.41 -4.61
N LYS A 201 8.46 11.80 -4.03
CA LYS A 201 8.12 11.39 -2.66
C LYS A 201 7.96 9.87 -2.60
N VAL A 202 7.13 9.28 -3.45
CA VAL A 202 6.90 7.83 -3.42
C VAL A 202 8.21 7.03 -3.52
N ARG A 203 9.13 7.44 -4.40
CA ARG A 203 10.48 6.86 -4.48
C ARG A 203 11.29 7.06 -3.20
N PHE A 204 11.33 8.28 -2.65
CA PHE A 204 12.01 8.55 -1.38
C PHE A 204 11.55 7.60 -0.26
N ARG A 205 10.24 7.40 -0.10
CA ARG A 205 9.73 6.45 0.91
C ARG A 205 10.20 5.03 0.64
N LYS A 206 10.14 4.58 -0.62
CA LYS A 206 10.55 3.24 -1.02
C LYS A 206 12.04 2.99 -0.74
N ASP A 207 12.89 3.95 -1.11
CA ASP A 207 14.34 3.85 -0.97
C ASP A 207 14.80 3.90 0.50
N ASN A 208 13.98 4.50 1.37
CA ASN A 208 14.24 4.58 2.82
C ASN A 208 13.49 3.53 3.64
N ALA A 209 12.65 2.69 3.03
CA ALA A 209 11.96 1.62 3.73
C ALA A 209 12.95 0.57 4.23
N LEU A 210 12.65 -0.04 5.39
CA LEU A 210 13.38 -1.23 5.83
C LEU A 210 13.20 -2.36 4.81
N ASN A 211 14.31 -3.02 4.49
CA ASN A 211 14.29 -4.28 3.76
C ASN A 211 14.65 -5.45 4.68
N GLU A 212 14.60 -6.66 4.14
CA GLU A 212 14.82 -7.89 4.89
C GLU A 212 16.25 -7.99 5.43
N ASN A 213 17.26 -7.46 4.72
CA ASN A 213 18.64 -7.44 5.22
C ASN A 213 18.81 -6.48 6.40
N ASP A 214 18.15 -5.32 6.37
CA ASP A 214 18.15 -4.39 7.50
C ASP A 214 17.57 -5.07 8.75
N MET A 215 16.52 -5.87 8.59
CA MET A 215 15.89 -6.63 9.67
C MET A 215 16.79 -7.76 10.19
N LEU A 216 17.46 -8.51 9.30
CA LEU A 216 18.41 -9.55 9.71
C LEU A 216 19.58 -8.97 10.49
N GLU A 217 20.12 -7.84 10.04
CA GLU A 217 21.20 -7.14 10.74
C GLU A 217 20.73 -6.60 12.10
N PHE A 218 19.50 -6.07 12.17
CA PHE A 218 18.89 -5.68 13.44
C PHE A 218 18.83 -6.87 14.42
N PHE A 219 18.39 -8.05 13.98
CA PHE A 219 18.30 -9.22 14.87
C PHE A 219 19.67 -9.75 15.33
N LYS A 220 20.70 -9.72 14.47
CA LYS A 220 22.08 -10.08 14.87
C LYS A 220 22.57 -9.20 16.02
N ASN A 221 22.25 -7.91 15.97
CA ASN A 221 22.68 -6.93 16.95
C ASN A 221 21.78 -6.89 18.20
N ASN A 222 20.65 -7.61 18.20
CA ASN A 222 19.66 -7.59 19.28
C ASN A 222 19.24 -9.02 19.68
N ALA A 223 20.17 -9.77 20.27
CA ALA A 223 20.01 -11.19 20.57
C ALA A 223 18.73 -11.53 21.38
N ASN A 224 18.41 -10.75 22.41
CA ASN A 224 17.21 -10.97 23.23
C ASN A 224 15.93 -10.84 22.39
N LEU A 225 15.83 -9.80 21.54
CA LEU A 225 14.68 -9.59 20.67
C LEU A 225 14.58 -10.67 19.59
N ALA A 226 15.72 -11.10 19.04
CA ALA A 226 15.77 -12.19 18.07
C ALA A 226 15.21 -13.49 18.66
N LEU A 227 15.67 -13.88 19.86
CA LEU A 227 15.19 -15.10 20.53
C LEU A 227 13.72 -15.00 20.95
N GLN A 228 13.26 -13.83 21.40
CA GLN A 228 11.84 -13.59 21.68
C GLN A 228 10.97 -13.71 20.42
N PHE A 229 11.39 -13.10 19.32
CA PHE A 229 10.68 -13.19 18.05
C PHE A 229 10.69 -14.62 17.49
N LYS A 230 11.80 -15.34 17.65
CA LYS A 230 11.87 -16.77 17.30
C LYS A 230 10.88 -17.60 18.09
N ALA A 231 10.82 -17.43 19.41
CA ALA A 231 9.89 -18.19 20.24
C ALA A 231 8.43 -17.98 19.82
N LEU A 232 8.09 -16.74 19.42
CA LEU A 232 6.79 -16.42 18.83
C LEU A 232 6.58 -17.16 17.50
N LEU A 233 7.52 -17.07 16.55
CA LEU A 233 7.40 -17.73 15.25
C LEU A 233 7.34 -19.25 15.36
N ASP A 234 8.10 -19.86 16.28
CA ASP A 234 8.07 -21.31 16.49
C ASP A 234 6.67 -21.78 16.92
N SER A 235 5.96 -20.99 17.73
CA SER A 235 4.55 -21.24 18.06
C SER A 235 3.64 -21.06 16.84
N GLU A 236 3.64 -19.88 16.22
CA GLU A 236 2.71 -19.53 15.13
C GLU A 236 2.87 -20.41 13.88
N LEU A 237 4.10 -20.87 13.59
CA LEU A 237 4.40 -21.64 12.38
C LEU A 237 4.25 -23.16 12.57
N THR A 238 3.82 -23.65 13.74
CA THR A 238 3.77 -25.08 14.06
C THR A 238 3.00 -25.89 13.00
N HIS A 239 1.77 -25.48 12.66
CA HIS A 239 0.92 -26.25 11.75
C HIS A 239 1.38 -26.20 10.28
N ILE A 240 1.84 -25.04 9.81
CA ILE A 240 2.34 -24.90 8.43
C ILE A 240 3.64 -25.68 8.23
N LYS A 241 4.55 -25.71 9.23
CA LYS A 241 5.77 -26.54 9.18
C LYS A 241 5.45 -28.03 8.99
N GLN A 242 4.36 -28.51 9.60
CA GLN A 242 3.94 -29.92 9.50
C GLN A 242 3.26 -30.23 8.17
N THR A 243 2.39 -29.34 7.69
CA THR A 243 1.50 -29.61 6.55
C THR A 243 2.02 -29.10 5.21
N ARG A 244 2.82 -28.04 5.21
CA ARG A 244 3.39 -27.37 4.02
C ARG A 244 4.83 -26.91 4.26
N PRO A 245 5.74 -27.85 4.58
CA PRO A 245 7.16 -27.52 4.75
C PRO A 245 7.78 -26.93 3.48
N ASP A 246 7.22 -27.24 2.31
CA ASP A 246 7.62 -26.68 1.01
C ASP A 246 7.49 -25.15 0.97
N ILE A 247 6.42 -24.58 1.55
CA ILE A 247 6.24 -23.13 1.64
C ILE A 247 7.30 -22.52 2.57
N ILE A 248 7.54 -23.14 3.74
CA ILE A 248 8.53 -22.62 4.69
C ILE A 248 9.95 -22.66 4.11
N ALA A 249 10.27 -23.71 3.35
CA ALA A 249 11.55 -23.83 2.67
C ALA A 249 11.76 -22.75 1.60
N SER A 250 10.69 -22.16 1.04
CA SER A 250 10.79 -21.09 0.04
C SER A 250 11.13 -19.72 0.66
N TRP A 251 10.98 -19.56 1.98
CA TRP A 251 11.19 -18.29 2.68
C TRP A 251 12.66 -18.02 2.98
N LYS A 252 13.42 -17.56 1.98
CA LYS A 252 14.86 -17.25 2.07
C LYS A 252 15.26 -16.53 3.37
N TYR A 253 14.66 -15.38 3.65
CA TYR A 253 15.06 -14.54 4.80
C TYR A 253 14.68 -15.15 6.15
N TYR A 254 13.62 -15.97 6.21
CA TYR A 254 13.29 -16.73 7.42
C TYR A 254 14.38 -17.78 7.72
N GLN A 255 14.91 -18.45 6.70
CA GLN A 255 16.00 -19.41 6.88
C GLN A 255 17.29 -18.74 7.37
N GLU A 256 17.58 -17.52 6.91
CA GLU A 256 18.72 -16.73 7.40
C GLU A 256 18.50 -16.28 8.86
N PHE A 257 17.28 -15.90 9.22
CA PHE A 257 16.91 -15.56 10.60
C PHE A 257 17.04 -16.76 11.57
N GLU A 258 16.62 -17.96 11.18
CA GLU A 258 16.77 -19.16 11.99
C GLU A 258 18.26 -19.45 12.30
N LYS A 259 19.14 -19.33 11.30
CA LYS A 259 20.60 -19.48 11.49
C LYS A 259 21.19 -18.46 12.47
N ILE A 260 20.73 -17.21 12.42
CA ILE A 260 21.13 -16.19 13.39
C ILE A 260 20.76 -16.66 14.80
N CYS A 261 19.53 -17.13 15.00
CA CYS A 261 19.07 -17.58 16.30
C CYS A 261 19.77 -18.84 16.81
N GLU A 262 20.15 -19.77 15.93
CA GLU A 262 20.96 -20.94 16.28
C GLU A 262 22.35 -20.51 16.79
N GLY A 263 22.98 -19.54 16.13
CA GLY A 263 24.27 -18.99 16.55
C GLY A 263 24.26 -18.28 17.90
N LEU A 264 23.09 -17.77 18.33
CA LEU A 264 22.91 -17.08 19.62
C LEU A 264 22.68 -18.02 20.80
N LYS A 265 22.36 -19.31 20.55
CA LYS A 265 22.12 -20.32 21.59
C LYS A 265 23.39 -21.07 22.01
N ASN A 266 24.47 -20.91 21.24
CA ASN A 266 25.79 -21.49 21.49
C ASN A 266 26.69 -20.49 22.20
#